data_AF-A0A3M2IUS3-F1
#
_entry.id   AF-A0A3M2IUS3-F1
#
_cell.length_a   1.000
_cell.length_b   1.000
_cell.length_c   1.000
_cell.angle_alpha   90.00
_cell.angle_beta   90.00
_cell.angle_gamma   90.00
#
_symmetry.space_group_name_H-M   'P 1'
#
loop_
_entity.id
_entity.type
_entity.pdbx_description
1 polymer ?
#
loop_
_entity_poly.entity_id
_entity_poly.type
_entity_poly.pdbx_seq_one_letter_code
_entity_poly.pdbx_strand_id
1 'polypeptide(L)'
;PGKEFTLSAARISEMCFDCHDEIEDRLDNNPVVHQAIREAKQCISCHNPHSSPRRKLLRKALPELCFTCHNGKPTDTASRPVRSLNLRYKILFAQSVHEPAADGDCLDCHEPHAAPRHDLLSENFPGGNYAPGKVDTFSLCFDCHDPEMIEEPTTREYTNFRDGDRNLHYVHVTREKGRSCRNCHDLHGSDQPHLIATEVPFGKWKMPIRYEASQQGGSCLPGCHERREYRR
;
A
#
# COMPACT_ATOMS: atom_id res chain seq x y z
N PRO A 1 -27.32 40.77 -13.11
CA PRO A 1 -27.21 39.71 -12.08
C PRO A 1 -26.96 38.34 -12.73
N GLY A 2 -25.70 37.90 -12.79
CA GLY A 2 -25.36 36.57 -13.28
C GLY A 2 -25.89 35.52 -12.32
N LYS A 3 -26.73 34.60 -12.82
CA LYS A 3 -27.12 33.43 -12.04
C LYS A 3 -25.86 32.62 -11.75
N GLU A 4 -25.50 32.46 -10.48
CA GLU A 4 -24.49 31.46 -10.09
C GLU A 4 -25.06 30.09 -10.42
N PHE A 5 -24.55 29.48 -11.49
CA PHE A 5 -24.82 28.09 -11.80
C PHE A 5 -23.82 27.24 -11.01
N THR A 6 -24.26 26.72 -9.86
CA THR A 6 -23.54 25.66 -9.15
C THR A 6 -23.88 24.32 -9.79
N LEU A 7 -22.89 23.69 -10.42
CA LEU A 7 -22.99 22.28 -10.79
C LEU A 7 -23.04 21.46 -9.50
N SER A 8 -24.12 20.71 -9.30
CA SER A 8 -24.20 19.73 -8.22
C SER A 8 -23.23 18.58 -8.52
N ALA A 9 -22.78 17.88 -7.47
CA ALA A 9 -21.88 16.74 -7.60
C ALA A 9 -22.46 15.68 -8.57
N ALA A 10 -23.70 15.22 -8.36
CA ALA A 10 -24.34 14.24 -9.23
C ALA A 10 -24.30 14.61 -10.73
N ARG A 11 -24.49 15.90 -11.04
CA ARG A 11 -24.46 16.41 -12.42
C ARG A 11 -23.05 16.38 -13.04
N ILE A 12 -21.98 16.41 -12.25
CA ILE A 12 -20.61 16.31 -12.75
C ILE A 12 -20.30 14.88 -13.20
N SER A 13 -20.60 13.87 -12.38
CA SER A 13 -20.42 12.47 -12.73
C SER A 13 -21.22 12.06 -13.97
N GLU A 14 -22.52 12.38 -14.01
CA GLU A 14 -23.39 12.04 -15.15
C GLU A 14 -22.79 12.55 -16.48
N MET A 15 -22.34 13.81 -16.53
CA MET A 15 -21.73 14.38 -17.73
C MET A 15 -20.41 13.73 -18.12
N CYS A 16 -19.66 13.17 -17.17
CA CYS A 16 -18.44 12.44 -17.45
C CYS A 16 -18.75 11.06 -18.04
N PHE A 17 -19.79 10.39 -17.50
CA PHE A 17 -20.19 9.05 -17.92
C PHE A 17 -20.89 9.00 -19.28
N ASP A 18 -21.42 10.13 -19.77
CA ASP A 18 -21.87 10.28 -21.17
C ASP A 18 -20.81 9.84 -22.21
N CYS A 19 -19.52 9.85 -21.84
CA CYS A 19 -18.41 9.38 -22.67
C CYS A 19 -17.42 8.42 -21.97
N HIS A 20 -17.51 8.27 -20.64
CA HIS A 20 -16.63 7.42 -19.84
C HIS A 20 -17.42 6.28 -19.19
N ASP A 21 -18.23 5.60 -19.99
CA ASP A 21 -19.03 4.43 -19.63
C ASP A 21 -18.18 3.29 -19.04
N GLU A 22 -16.99 3.03 -19.57
CA GLU A 22 -16.08 2.03 -18.99
C GLU A 22 -15.68 2.35 -17.53
N ILE A 23 -15.60 3.64 -17.18
CA ILE A 23 -15.31 4.05 -15.79
C ILE A 23 -16.56 3.89 -14.94
N GLU A 24 -17.74 4.26 -15.45
CA GLU A 24 -19.03 4.02 -14.79
C GLU A 24 -19.21 2.53 -14.47
N ASP A 25 -19.01 1.66 -15.46
CA ASP A 25 -19.07 0.21 -15.31
C ASP A 25 -18.10 -0.28 -14.24
N ARG A 26 -16.86 0.24 -14.20
CA ARG A 26 -15.90 -0.13 -13.15
C ARG A 26 -16.37 0.31 -11.77
N LEU A 27 -16.95 1.49 -11.64
CA LEU A 27 -17.45 2.00 -10.36
C LEU A 27 -18.65 1.18 -9.85
N ASP A 28 -19.49 0.71 -10.76
CA ASP A 28 -20.69 -0.07 -10.43
C ASP A 28 -20.39 -1.54 -10.15
N ASN A 29 -19.44 -2.13 -10.88
CA ASN A 29 -19.12 -3.54 -10.79
C ASN A 29 -18.03 -3.89 -9.76
N ASN A 30 -17.43 -2.90 -9.10
CA ASN A 30 -16.39 -3.13 -8.09
C ASN A 30 -16.84 -2.75 -6.67
N PRO A 31 -16.57 -3.61 -5.67
CA PRO A 31 -16.95 -3.38 -4.27
C PRO A 31 -16.21 -2.22 -3.61
N VAL A 32 -15.00 -1.89 -4.06
CA VAL A 32 -14.17 -0.85 -3.45
C VAL A 32 -14.06 0.32 -4.40
N VAL A 33 -14.78 1.39 -4.11
CA VAL A 33 -14.73 2.64 -4.87
C VAL A 33 -13.99 3.69 -4.06
N HIS A 34 -13.07 4.40 -4.71
CA HIS A 34 -12.29 5.44 -4.06
C HIS A 34 -13.21 6.54 -3.54
N GLN A 35 -13.09 6.85 -2.23
CA GLN A 35 -13.98 7.79 -1.56
C GLN A 35 -14.02 9.16 -2.24
N ALA A 36 -12.90 9.64 -2.79
CA ALA A 36 -12.82 10.93 -3.47
C ALA A 36 -13.78 11.05 -4.67
N ILE A 37 -14.20 9.94 -5.28
CA ILE A 37 -15.17 9.91 -6.38
C ILE A 37 -16.60 10.12 -5.87
N ARG A 38 -16.86 9.83 -4.60
CA ARG A 38 -18.17 10.04 -3.95
C ARG A 38 -18.29 11.41 -3.27
N GLU A 39 -17.23 12.22 -3.26
CA GLU A 39 -17.23 13.56 -2.64
C GLU A 39 -17.75 14.65 -3.60
N ALA A 40 -18.08 15.84 -3.09
CA ALA A 40 -18.78 16.88 -3.86
C ALA A 40 -18.10 17.32 -5.18
N LYS A 41 -16.77 17.17 -5.30
CA LYS A 41 -15.99 17.51 -6.50
C LYS A 41 -15.60 16.28 -7.34
N GLN A 42 -15.84 15.06 -6.88
CA GLN A 42 -15.71 13.80 -7.63
C GLN A 42 -14.49 13.74 -8.59
N CYS A 43 -14.74 13.50 -9.89
CA CYS A 43 -13.77 13.40 -10.98
C CYS A 43 -12.89 14.65 -11.09
N ILE A 44 -13.47 15.84 -10.92
CA ILE A 44 -12.75 17.11 -11.06
C ILE A 44 -11.86 17.44 -9.85
N SER A 45 -11.88 16.64 -8.80
CA SER A 45 -10.89 16.69 -7.71
C SER A 45 -9.50 16.26 -8.21
N CYS A 46 -9.46 15.32 -9.15
CA CYS A 46 -8.24 14.76 -9.72
C CYS A 46 -7.96 15.26 -11.13
N HIS A 47 -8.99 15.43 -11.95
CA HIS A 47 -8.89 15.80 -13.36
C HIS A 47 -9.23 17.28 -13.59
N ASN A 48 -8.63 17.87 -14.62
CA ASN A 48 -9.04 19.15 -15.18
C ASN A 48 -9.63 18.92 -16.59
N PRO A 49 -10.97 18.92 -16.75
CA PRO A 49 -11.60 18.60 -18.03
C PRO A 49 -11.31 19.64 -19.12
N HIS A 50 -10.87 20.86 -18.77
CA HIS A 50 -10.57 21.88 -19.76
C HIS A 50 -9.20 21.68 -20.41
N SER A 51 -8.16 21.53 -19.59
CA SER A 51 -6.79 21.33 -20.05
C SER A 51 -5.87 21.04 -18.87
N SER A 52 -4.93 20.12 -19.05
CA SER A 52 -3.78 19.98 -18.17
C SER A 52 -2.58 19.52 -18.99
N PRO A 53 -1.35 19.99 -18.67
CA PRO A 53 -0.13 19.51 -19.31
C PRO A 53 0.26 18.09 -18.88
N ARG A 54 -0.55 17.44 -18.01
CA ARG A 54 -0.26 16.12 -17.45
C ARG A 54 -1.12 15.06 -18.13
N ARG A 55 -0.56 13.86 -18.29
CA ARG A 55 -1.28 12.71 -18.85
C ARG A 55 -2.60 12.50 -18.11
N LYS A 56 -3.63 12.05 -18.83
CA LYS A 56 -4.99 11.83 -18.30
C LYS A 56 -5.61 13.08 -17.66
N LEU A 57 -5.16 14.28 -18.06
CA LEU A 57 -5.67 15.56 -17.58
C LEU A 57 -5.55 15.78 -16.05
N LEU A 58 -4.56 15.17 -15.40
CA LEU A 58 -4.40 15.29 -13.94
C LEU A 58 -4.11 16.73 -13.50
N ARG A 59 -4.68 17.17 -12.37
CA ARG A 59 -4.46 18.50 -11.80
C ARG A 59 -3.04 18.72 -11.27
N LYS A 60 -2.40 17.65 -10.78
CA LYS A 60 -1.04 17.62 -10.24
C LYS A 60 -0.33 16.36 -10.73
N ALA A 61 0.99 16.36 -10.70
CA ALA A 61 1.76 15.15 -10.97
C ALA A 61 1.63 14.20 -9.78
N LEU A 62 1.81 12.90 -10.01
CA LEU A 62 2.02 11.98 -8.91
C LEU A 62 3.44 12.18 -8.33
N PRO A 63 3.63 11.96 -7.02
CA PRO A 63 2.62 11.58 -6.03
C PRO A 63 1.84 12.79 -5.44
N GLU A 64 2.19 14.03 -5.81
CA GLU A 64 1.61 15.26 -5.24
C GLU A 64 0.08 15.38 -5.39
N LEU A 65 -0.50 14.77 -6.42
CA LEU A 65 -1.95 14.69 -6.53
C LEU A 65 -2.57 13.91 -5.37
N CYS A 66 -2.08 12.70 -5.10
CA CYS A 66 -2.54 11.85 -4.01
C CYS A 66 -2.30 12.52 -2.67
N PHE A 67 -1.14 13.16 -2.50
CA PHE A 67 -0.77 13.93 -1.30
C PHE A 67 -1.59 15.22 -1.10
N THR A 68 -2.53 15.54 -1.99
CA THR A 68 -3.50 16.60 -1.70
C THR A 68 -4.44 16.17 -0.56
N CYS A 69 -4.75 14.87 -0.46
CA CYS A 69 -5.58 14.31 0.60
C CYS A 69 -4.81 13.32 1.50
N HIS A 70 -3.92 12.50 0.95
CA HIS A 70 -3.12 11.53 1.69
C HIS A 70 -1.88 12.16 2.35
N ASN A 71 -2.09 13.22 3.13
CA ASN A 71 -1.05 14.04 3.76
C ASN A 71 -1.17 14.23 5.27
N GLY A 72 -2.05 13.46 5.91
CA GLY A 72 -2.20 13.41 7.35
C GLY A 72 -0.86 13.20 8.06
N LYS A 73 -0.78 13.72 9.29
CA LYS A 73 0.36 13.47 10.17
C LYS A 73 0.08 12.21 11.02
N PRO A 74 1.12 11.51 11.50
CA PRO A 74 0.94 10.35 12.38
C PRO A 74 0.08 10.60 13.64
N THR A 75 -0.05 11.85 14.06
CA THR A 75 -0.82 12.28 15.25
C THR A 75 -2.27 12.65 14.94
N ASP A 76 -2.72 12.56 13.69
CA ASP A 76 -4.09 12.92 13.34
C ASP A 76 -5.05 11.79 13.73
N THR A 77 -5.62 11.91 14.93
CA THR A 77 -6.66 11.02 15.46
C THR A 77 -8.07 11.48 15.10
N ALA A 78 -8.20 12.63 14.40
CA ALA A 78 -9.47 13.30 14.14
C ALA A 78 -9.97 13.11 12.69
N SER A 79 -9.11 12.71 11.76
CA SER A 79 -9.53 12.34 10.42
C SER A 79 -9.98 10.86 10.36
N ARG A 80 -10.96 10.63 9.50
CA ARG A 80 -11.74 9.39 9.28
C ARG A 80 -10.87 8.13 9.42
N PRO A 81 -11.40 6.96 9.84
CA PRO A 81 -10.66 5.72 10.17
C PRO A 81 -9.84 5.08 9.03
N VAL A 82 -9.55 5.81 7.95
CA VAL A 82 -8.65 5.42 6.88
C VAL A 82 -7.22 5.59 7.40
N ARG A 83 -6.61 4.47 7.83
CA ARG A 83 -5.21 4.32 8.26
C ARG A 83 -4.18 4.89 7.24
N SER A 84 -4.61 5.23 6.04
CA SER A 84 -3.81 5.56 4.85
C SER A 84 -3.66 7.07 4.60
N LEU A 85 -4.00 7.94 5.56
CA LEU A 85 -3.86 9.38 5.36
C LEU A 85 -2.42 9.87 5.56
N ASN A 86 -1.52 9.12 6.19
CA ASN A 86 -0.15 9.58 6.50
C ASN A 86 0.93 9.28 5.45
N LEU A 87 0.53 8.96 4.21
CA LEU A 87 1.45 8.53 3.15
C LEU A 87 2.50 9.59 2.80
N ARG A 88 2.10 10.86 2.62
CA ARG A 88 3.05 11.95 2.34
C ARG A 88 4.17 12.01 3.38
N TYR A 89 3.83 11.89 4.66
CA TYR A 89 4.82 11.96 5.73
C TYR A 89 5.76 10.76 5.67
N LYS A 90 5.22 9.53 5.56
CA LYS A 90 6.03 8.31 5.48
C LYS A 90 7.01 8.35 4.31
N ILE A 91 6.53 8.68 3.12
CA ILE A 91 7.36 8.67 1.90
C ILE A 91 8.45 9.74 1.94
N LEU A 92 8.19 10.90 2.56
CA LEU A 92 9.17 12.00 2.60
C LEU A 92 10.19 11.90 3.75
N PHE A 93 9.86 11.20 4.84
CA PHE A 93 10.64 11.28 6.09
C PHE A 93 11.06 9.92 6.69
N ALA A 94 10.56 8.80 6.17
CA ALA A 94 10.97 7.49 6.68
C ALA A 94 12.44 7.18 6.36
N GLN A 95 13.05 6.31 7.16
CA GLN A 95 14.43 5.85 6.94
C GLN A 95 14.56 5.01 5.67
N SER A 96 13.58 4.15 5.40
CA SER A 96 13.48 3.39 4.17
C SER A 96 12.10 3.59 3.54
N VAL A 97 12.07 3.74 2.23
CA VAL A 97 10.86 3.99 1.44
C VAL A 97 10.86 3.01 0.28
N HIS A 98 9.69 2.48 -0.05
CA HIS A 98 9.55 1.55 -1.16
C HIS A 98 9.78 2.31 -2.46
N GLU A 99 10.64 1.80 -3.35
CA GLU A 99 11.12 2.56 -4.52
C GLU A 99 9.97 3.08 -5.40
N PRO A 100 9.01 2.24 -5.86
CA PRO A 100 7.78 2.71 -6.52
C PRO A 100 7.03 3.83 -5.78
N ALA A 101 6.99 3.80 -4.44
CA ALA A 101 6.34 4.85 -3.66
C ALA A 101 7.18 6.14 -3.61
N ALA A 102 8.51 6.03 -3.58
CA ALA A 102 9.43 7.16 -3.64
C ALA A 102 9.39 7.87 -5.01
N ASP A 103 9.29 7.09 -6.09
CA ASP A 103 9.22 7.58 -7.46
C ASP A 103 7.85 8.12 -7.85
N GLY A 104 6.83 7.84 -7.03
CA GLY A 104 5.47 8.32 -7.23
C GLY A 104 4.63 7.45 -8.15
N ASP A 105 5.07 6.22 -8.40
CA ASP A 105 4.38 5.20 -9.19
C ASP A 105 3.28 4.51 -8.37
N CYS A 106 2.44 5.33 -7.72
CA CYS A 106 1.36 4.86 -6.86
C CYS A 106 0.39 3.93 -7.61
N LEU A 107 0.29 4.09 -8.93
CA LEU A 107 -0.65 3.36 -9.78
C LEU A 107 -0.16 1.96 -10.16
N ASP A 108 1.09 1.61 -9.85
CA ASP A 108 1.60 0.25 -10.06
C ASP A 108 0.88 -0.74 -9.12
N CYS A 109 0.51 -0.25 -7.93
CA CYS A 109 -0.19 -1.05 -6.92
C CYS A 109 -1.66 -0.65 -6.73
N HIS A 110 -2.06 0.57 -7.10
CA HIS A 110 -3.40 1.10 -6.80
C HIS A 110 -4.22 1.48 -8.04
N GLU A 111 -5.49 1.10 -8.01
CA GLU A 111 -6.54 1.50 -8.94
C GLU A 111 -7.33 2.69 -8.40
N PRO A 112 -7.06 3.93 -8.86
CA PRO A 112 -7.50 5.16 -8.19
C PRO A 112 -9.02 5.42 -8.30
N HIS A 113 -9.73 4.65 -9.12
CA HIS A 113 -11.17 4.77 -9.30
C HIS A 113 -11.94 3.75 -8.47
N ALA A 114 -11.75 2.47 -8.79
CA ALA A 114 -12.33 1.36 -8.07
C ALA A 114 -11.52 0.09 -8.31
N ALA A 115 -11.59 -0.84 -7.36
CA ALA A 115 -10.92 -2.12 -7.46
C ALA A 115 -11.80 -3.24 -6.88
N PRO A 116 -11.58 -4.50 -7.31
CA PRO A 116 -12.22 -5.65 -6.67
C PRO A 116 -11.64 -5.95 -5.29
N ARG A 117 -10.47 -5.38 -4.99
CA ARG A 117 -9.66 -5.67 -3.80
C ARG A 117 -9.66 -4.49 -2.84
N HIS A 118 -9.49 -4.79 -1.55
CA HIS A 118 -9.42 -3.75 -0.52
C HIS A 118 -8.29 -2.75 -0.79
N ASP A 119 -8.37 -1.57 -0.19
CA ASP A 119 -7.37 -0.50 -0.34
C ASP A 119 -7.06 -0.12 -1.81
N LEU A 120 -8.01 -0.39 -2.71
CA LEU A 120 -7.91 -0.11 -4.14
C LEU A 120 -6.75 -0.83 -4.82
N LEU A 121 -6.42 -2.05 -4.43
CA LEU A 121 -5.25 -2.76 -4.96
C LEU A 121 -5.49 -3.33 -6.38
N SER A 122 -4.49 -3.16 -7.25
CA SER A 122 -4.46 -3.68 -8.62
C SER A 122 -4.43 -5.21 -8.64
N GLU A 123 -3.74 -5.81 -7.68
CA GLU A 123 -3.54 -7.26 -7.55
C GLU A 123 -3.73 -7.79 -6.12
N ASN A 124 -3.71 -9.12 -5.96
CA ASN A 124 -4.01 -9.77 -4.68
C ASN A 124 -2.95 -9.47 -3.63
N PHE A 125 -3.43 -8.96 -2.49
CA PHE A 125 -2.68 -8.85 -1.26
C PHE A 125 -3.66 -9.02 -0.09
N PRO A 126 -3.38 -9.82 0.94
CA PRO A 126 -4.34 -10.10 1.99
C PRO A 126 -4.30 -9.04 3.09
N GLY A 127 -5.45 -8.43 3.37
CA GLY A 127 -5.63 -7.43 4.44
C GLY A 127 -5.55 -7.98 5.87
N GLY A 128 -5.30 -9.27 6.08
CA GLY A 128 -5.19 -9.93 7.39
C GLY A 128 -3.76 -10.07 7.91
N ASN A 129 -3.60 -10.47 9.17
CA ASN A 129 -2.28 -10.81 9.75
C ASN A 129 -1.81 -12.23 9.39
N TYR A 130 -2.72 -13.02 8.84
CA TYR A 130 -2.44 -14.36 8.40
C TYR A 130 -2.95 -14.54 6.99
N ALA A 131 -2.18 -15.27 6.20
CA ALA A 131 -2.55 -15.65 4.85
C ALA A 131 -1.76 -16.91 4.43
N PRO A 132 -2.29 -17.73 3.52
CA PRO A 132 -1.53 -18.79 2.90
C PRO A 132 -0.25 -18.24 2.22
N GLY A 133 0.90 -18.83 2.52
CA GLY A 133 2.16 -18.48 1.86
C GLY A 133 2.25 -19.05 0.45
N LYS A 134 1.49 -18.47 -0.49
CA LYS A 134 1.47 -18.86 -1.91
C LYS A 134 1.64 -17.63 -2.79
N VAL A 135 2.24 -17.80 -3.97
CA VAL A 135 2.46 -16.72 -4.94
C VAL A 135 1.16 -15.98 -5.27
N ASP A 136 0.11 -16.71 -5.66
CA ASP A 136 -1.21 -16.12 -5.99
C ASP A 136 -1.86 -15.32 -4.84
N THR A 137 -1.49 -15.61 -3.59
CA THR A 137 -2.01 -14.89 -2.41
C THR A 137 -1.41 -13.48 -2.31
N PHE A 138 -0.19 -13.30 -2.81
CA PHE A 138 0.54 -12.04 -2.80
C PHE A 138 0.95 -11.63 -4.22
N SER A 139 0.10 -11.87 -5.23
CA SER A 139 0.44 -11.58 -6.63
C SER A 139 0.89 -10.14 -6.83
N LEU A 140 0.31 -9.19 -6.09
CA LEU A 140 0.72 -7.78 -6.09
C LEU A 140 2.22 -7.59 -5.81
N CYS A 141 2.80 -8.41 -4.94
CA CYS A 141 4.22 -8.34 -4.61
C CYS A 141 5.06 -9.03 -5.69
N PHE A 142 4.61 -10.20 -6.16
CA PHE A 142 5.38 -11.06 -7.06
C PHE A 142 5.33 -10.64 -8.53
N ASP A 143 4.57 -9.60 -8.87
CA ASP A 143 4.71 -8.90 -10.16
C ASP A 143 6.10 -8.27 -10.33
N CYS A 144 6.78 -7.95 -9.22
CA CYS A 144 8.11 -7.34 -9.21
C CYS A 144 9.13 -8.10 -8.35
N HIS A 145 8.70 -8.77 -7.28
CA HIS A 145 9.57 -9.54 -6.41
C HIS A 145 9.64 -11.01 -6.84
N ASP A 146 10.81 -11.61 -6.69
CA ASP A 146 11.08 -13.02 -6.99
C ASP A 146 10.34 -13.93 -5.98
N PRO A 147 9.44 -14.82 -6.43
CA PRO A 147 8.65 -15.69 -5.55
C PRO A 147 9.47 -16.78 -4.85
N GLU A 148 10.65 -17.14 -5.36
CA GLU A 148 11.52 -18.15 -4.77
C GLU A 148 11.97 -17.76 -3.35
N MET A 149 11.87 -16.47 -2.98
CA MET A 149 12.04 -16.00 -1.61
C MET A 149 11.04 -16.62 -0.60
N ILE A 150 9.89 -17.11 -1.03
CA ILE A 150 8.92 -17.83 -0.18
C ILE A 150 8.68 -19.28 -0.57
N GLU A 151 9.07 -19.70 -1.78
CA GLU A 151 8.87 -21.08 -2.25
C GLU A 151 10.00 -22.01 -1.81
N GLU A 152 11.22 -21.48 -1.72
CA GLU A 152 12.40 -22.29 -1.39
C GLU A 152 12.63 -22.35 0.12
N PRO A 153 12.64 -23.55 0.75
CA PRO A 153 12.92 -23.69 2.18
C PRO A 153 14.36 -23.34 2.55
N THR A 154 15.27 -23.35 1.56
CA THR A 154 16.68 -22.98 1.70
C THR A 154 17.16 -22.12 0.55
N THR A 155 17.97 -21.10 0.81
CA THR A 155 18.55 -20.25 -0.24
C THR A 155 19.82 -19.53 0.23
N ARG A 156 20.69 -19.18 -0.72
CA ARG A 156 21.78 -18.20 -0.54
C ARG A 156 21.64 -16.98 -1.46
N GLU A 157 20.66 -16.99 -2.36
CA GLU A 157 20.60 -16.10 -3.53
C GLU A 157 19.43 -15.11 -3.40
N TYR A 158 18.24 -15.60 -3.06
CA TYR A 158 16.99 -14.83 -3.14
C TYR A 158 16.76 -13.89 -1.96
N THR A 159 17.38 -14.16 -0.80
CA THR A 159 17.20 -13.31 0.37
C THR A 159 18.36 -13.34 1.34
N ASN A 160 18.57 -12.19 1.99
CA ASN A 160 19.50 -12.05 3.11
C ASN A 160 18.85 -12.35 4.48
N PHE A 161 17.53 -12.56 4.53
CA PHE A 161 16.84 -12.99 5.75
C PHE A 161 16.89 -14.53 5.84
N ARG A 162 18.06 -15.04 6.23
CA ARG A 162 18.36 -16.48 6.30
C ARG A 162 19.31 -16.80 7.45
N ASP A 163 19.21 -18.02 7.99
CA ASP A 163 20.12 -18.54 9.03
C ASP A 163 20.91 -19.74 8.48
N GLY A 164 22.18 -19.51 8.15
CA GLY A 164 22.90 -20.32 7.17
C GLY A 164 22.11 -20.33 5.86
N ASP A 165 21.80 -21.52 5.36
CA ASP A 165 21.02 -21.68 4.12
C ASP A 165 19.52 -21.69 4.38
N ARG A 166 19.09 -21.68 5.65
CA ARG A 166 17.67 -21.75 6.00
C ARG A 166 16.98 -20.44 5.66
N ASN A 167 16.02 -20.48 4.73
CA ASN A 167 15.25 -19.32 4.35
C ASN A 167 14.26 -18.93 5.46
N LEU A 168 14.42 -17.76 6.08
CA LEU A 168 13.53 -17.32 7.15
C LEU A 168 12.23 -16.71 6.63
N HIS A 169 12.16 -16.22 5.38
CA HIS A 169 10.88 -15.83 4.77
C HIS A 169 9.96 -17.04 4.65
N TYR A 170 10.46 -18.14 4.06
CA TYR A 170 9.74 -19.42 3.98
C TYR A 170 9.20 -19.82 5.37
N VAL A 171 10.06 -19.82 6.39
CA VAL A 171 9.68 -20.24 7.75
C VAL A 171 8.55 -19.42 8.36
N HIS A 172 8.40 -18.14 8.02
CA HIS A 172 7.36 -17.28 8.61
C HIS A 172 6.09 -17.18 7.75
N VAL A 173 6.24 -17.27 6.42
CA VAL A 173 5.15 -17.04 5.48
C VAL A 173 4.40 -18.32 5.12
N THR A 174 5.06 -19.50 5.08
CA THR A 174 4.44 -20.73 4.55
C THR A 174 3.87 -21.68 5.60
N ARG A 175 3.88 -21.32 6.88
CA ARG A 175 3.25 -22.13 7.95
C ARG A 175 1.72 -22.18 7.82
N GLU A 176 1.09 -23.09 8.57
CA GLU A 176 -0.39 -23.15 8.70
C GLU A 176 -1.00 -21.79 9.07
N LYS A 177 -0.34 -21.04 9.96
CA LYS A 177 -0.62 -19.62 10.23
C LYS A 177 0.47 -18.74 9.62
N GLY A 178 0.62 -18.80 8.31
CA GLY A 178 1.56 -17.97 7.56
C GLY A 178 1.36 -16.49 7.85
N ARG A 179 2.44 -15.75 8.11
CA ARG A 179 2.38 -14.30 8.34
C ARG A 179 2.28 -13.59 7.01
N SER A 180 1.37 -12.62 6.90
CA SER A 180 1.31 -11.75 5.73
C SER A 180 2.56 -10.86 5.69
N CYS A 181 3.00 -10.43 4.51
CA CYS A 181 4.18 -9.56 4.37
C CYS A 181 4.02 -8.28 5.21
N ARG A 182 2.79 -7.76 5.34
CA ARG A 182 2.47 -6.58 6.18
C ARG A 182 2.64 -6.81 7.69
N ASN A 183 2.89 -8.04 8.12
CA ASN A 183 3.22 -8.35 9.51
C ASN A 183 4.68 -8.10 9.86
N CYS A 184 5.52 -7.82 8.86
CA CYS A 184 6.90 -7.45 9.07
C CYS A 184 7.26 -6.19 8.29
N HIS A 185 6.61 -5.91 7.15
CA HIS A 185 6.93 -4.78 6.29
C HIS A 185 5.85 -3.70 6.28
N ASP A 186 6.27 -2.44 6.20
CA ASP A 186 5.44 -1.32 5.77
C ASP A 186 5.72 -1.06 4.29
N LEU A 187 4.74 -1.33 3.44
CA LEU A 187 4.90 -1.32 1.97
C LEU A 187 5.14 0.08 1.39
N HIS A 188 4.95 1.15 2.16
CA HIS A 188 5.18 2.51 1.69
C HIS A 188 6.51 3.06 2.24
N GLY A 189 6.74 2.90 3.54
CA GLY A 189 7.95 3.38 4.18
C GLY A 189 7.99 3.08 5.67
N SER A 190 9.19 2.89 6.20
CA SER A 190 9.44 2.59 7.61
C SER A 190 10.65 3.34 8.18
N ASP A 191 10.59 3.62 9.48
CA ASP A 191 11.69 4.20 10.26
C ASP A 191 12.77 3.15 10.63
N GLN A 192 12.75 1.98 9.97
CA GLN A 192 13.76 0.93 10.08
C GLN A 192 14.28 0.54 8.68
N PRO A 193 15.44 -0.12 8.57
CA PRO A 193 15.93 -0.65 7.30
C PRO A 193 14.98 -1.68 6.67
N HIS A 194 15.13 -1.90 5.36
CA HIS A 194 14.41 -2.93 4.60
C HIS A 194 12.88 -2.89 4.74
N LEU A 195 12.31 -1.69 4.90
CA LEU A 195 10.88 -1.47 5.08
C LEU A 195 10.28 -2.22 6.27
N ILE A 196 11.08 -2.64 7.25
CA ILE A 196 10.58 -3.40 8.39
C ILE A 196 9.71 -2.50 9.25
N ALA A 197 8.40 -2.77 9.35
CA ALA A 197 7.46 -1.99 10.13
C ALA A 197 7.91 -1.84 11.59
N THR A 198 7.72 -0.68 12.21
CA THR A 198 8.04 -0.43 13.63
C THR A 198 7.01 -1.02 14.58
N GLU A 199 5.76 -1.10 14.12
CA GLU A 199 4.65 -1.73 14.84
C GLU A 199 3.65 -2.34 13.86
N VAL A 200 2.99 -3.41 14.28
CA VAL A 200 1.95 -4.09 13.50
C VAL A 200 0.69 -4.27 14.34
N PRO A 201 -0.49 -3.87 13.84
CA PRO A 201 -1.75 -4.12 14.52
C PRO A 201 -2.04 -5.62 14.64
N PHE A 202 -2.18 -6.12 15.86
CA PHE A 202 -2.48 -7.51 16.17
C PHE A 202 -3.66 -7.59 17.14
N GLY A 203 -4.87 -7.62 16.58
CA GLY A 203 -6.09 -7.42 17.36
C GLY A 203 -6.11 -6.02 17.98
N LYS A 204 -6.23 -5.94 19.31
CA LYS A 204 -6.16 -4.67 20.06
C LYS A 204 -4.72 -4.23 20.38
N TRP A 205 -3.76 -5.12 20.20
CA TRP A 205 -2.37 -4.87 20.53
C TRP A 205 -1.64 -4.27 19.33
N LYS A 206 -0.83 -3.23 19.56
CA LYS A 206 0.18 -2.76 18.60
C LYS A 206 1.48 -3.47 18.93
N MET A 207 1.76 -4.53 18.18
CA MET A 207 2.94 -5.36 18.40
C MET A 207 4.17 -4.62 17.88
N PRO A 208 5.15 -4.25 18.73
CA PRO A 208 6.36 -3.62 18.27
C PRO A 208 7.23 -4.63 17.51
N ILE A 209 7.92 -4.14 16.48
CA ILE A 209 8.94 -4.89 15.75
C ILE A 209 10.17 -4.00 15.72
N ARG A 210 11.28 -4.47 16.30
CA ARG A 210 12.55 -3.76 16.22
C ARG A 210 13.60 -4.66 15.62
N TYR A 211 14.03 -4.30 14.42
CA TYR A 211 15.12 -4.97 13.74
C TYR A 211 16.46 -4.36 14.15
N GLU A 212 17.37 -5.22 14.58
CA GLU A 212 18.75 -4.87 14.87
C GLU A 212 19.65 -5.63 13.90
N ALA A 213 20.26 -4.89 12.97
CA ALA A 213 21.20 -5.45 12.01
C ALA A 213 22.52 -5.84 12.68
N SER A 214 23.16 -6.90 12.19
CA SER A 214 24.53 -7.27 12.52
C SER A 214 25.35 -7.46 11.22
N GLN A 215 26.68 -7.55 11.32
CA GLN A 215 27.54 -7.71 10.14
C GLN A 215 27.16 -8.94 9.29
N GLN A 216 26.76 -10.03 9.96
CA GLN A 216 26.42 -11.30 9.32
C GLN A 216 24.94 -11.62 9.43
N GLY A 217 24.04 -10.68 9.73
CA GLY A 217 22.61 -10.99 9.83
C GLY A 217 21.84 -9.97 10.65
N GLY A 218 21.10 -10.43 11.66
CA GLY A 218 20.35 -9.52 12.53
C GLY A 218 19.48 -10.23 13.54
N SER A 219 18.66 -9.45 14.23
CA SER A 219 17.70 -9.94 15.21
C SER A 219 16.44 -9.08 15.22
N CYS A 220 15.34 -9.63 15.73
CA CYS A 220 14.12 -8.88 15.96
C CYS A 220 13.78 -8.91 17.45
N LEU A 221 13.36 -7.79 18.02
CA LEU A 221 12.85 -7.77 19.39
C LEU A 221 11.63 -8.69 19.54
N PRO A 222 11.39 -9.22 20.75
CA PRO A 222 10.27 -10.11 21.02
C PRO A 222 8.92 -9.41 20.84
N GLY A 223 8.32 -9.58 19.67
CA GLY A 223 6.89 -9.32 19.43
C GLY A 223 6.09 -10.61 19.26
N CYS A 224 6.70 -11.65 18.68
CA CYS A 224 6.04 -12.93 18.39
C CYS A 224 6.66 -14.14 19.11
N HIS A 225 7.98 -14.13 19.31
CA HIS A 225 8.74 -15.17 20.01
C HIS A 225 9.87 -14.51 20.81
N GLU A 226 10.49 -15.23 21.74
CA GLU A 226 11.72 -14.78 22.42
C GLU A 226 12.77 -14.31 21.43
N ARG A 227 13.69 -13.42 21.84
CA ARG A 227 14.68 -12.82 20.93
C ARG A 227 15.40 -13.92 20.16
N ARG A 228 15.35 -13.85 18.83
CA ARG A 228 16.12 -14.73 17.93
C ARG A 228 17.04 -13.88 17.09
N GLU A 229 18.25 -14.40 16.92
CA GLU A 229 19.26 -13.86 16.03
C GLU A 229 19.44 -14.84 14.87
N TYR A 230 19.84 -14.33 13.70
CA TYR A 230 20.18 -15.14 12.55
C TYR A 230 21.54 -14.71 12.00
N ARG A 231 22.27 -15.66 11.39
CA ARG A 231 23.55 -15.41 10.73
C ARG A 231 23.56 -16.02 9.32
N ARG A 232 23.99 -15.25 8.33
CA ARG A 232 23.99 -15.57 6.90
C ARG A 232 25.40 -15.87 6.38
#